data_AF-A0A1T4QMZ0-F1
#
_entry.id   AF-A0A1T4QMZ0-F1
#
_cell.length_a   1.000
_cell.length_b   1.000
_cell.length_c   1.000
_cell.angle_alpha   90.00
_cell.angle_beta   90.00
_cell.angle_gamma   90.00
#
_symmetry.space_group_name_H-M   'P 1'
#
loop_
_entity.id
_entity.type
_entity.pdbx_description
1 polymer ?
#
loop_
_entity_poly.entity_id
_entity_poly.type
_entity_poly.pdbx_seq_one_letter_code
_entity_poly.pdbx_strand_id
1 'polypeptide(L)'
;MQKHRSLPHNPDIANTFFRAGFIESWGRGIEKICNLCKEYGIAGPEYTVHPNDIMMMFKANEPVKLVLAVIADNPNLSKEKISEKIGMSRATVTRALAKLVEIGAIQRVGSDKSGYWEIVKQ
;
A
#
# COMPACT_ATOMS: atom_id res chain seq x y z
N MET A 1 -15.51 13.76 4.23
CA MET A 1 -16.86 13.30 3.86
C MET A 1 -17.88 14.12 4.62
N GLN A 2 -19.05 14.38 4.03
CA GLN A 2 -20.16 14.96 4.80
C GLN A 2 -20.71 13.91 5.77
N LYS A 3 -21.15 14.36 6.95
CA LYS A 3 -21.69 13.48 7.98
C LYS A 3 -23.02 12.91 7.50
N HIS A 4 -23.09 11.59 7.34
CA HIS A 4 -24.32 10.87 7.00
C HIS A 4 -24.62 9.79 8.04
N ARG A 5 -25.90 9.43 8.20
CA ARG A 5 -26.28 8.29 9.05
C ARG A 5 -25.91 6.99 8.33
N SER A 6 -24.96 6.25 8.89
CA SER A 6 -24.67 4.89 8.44
C SER A 6 -25.62 3.91 9.10
N LEU A 7 -26.57 3.40 8.31
CA LEU A 7 -27.54 2.41 8.75
C LEU A 7 -27.19 1.06 8.12
N PRO A 8 -26.99 -0.01 8.90
CA PRO A 8 -26.75 -1.33 8.35
C PRO A 8 -28.02 -1.83 7.66
N HIS A 9 -27.87 -2.41 6.47
CA HIS A 9 -29.00 -2.98 5.74
C HIS A 9 -29.65 -4.13 6.52
N ASN A 10 -28.84 -4.97 7.15
CA ASN A 10 -29.27 -6.00 8.10
C ASN A 10 -28.61 -5.77 9.47
N PRO A 11 -29.35 -5.23 10.46
CA PRO A 11 -28.81 -4.95 11.79
C PRO A 11 -28.34 -6.19 12.56
N ASP A 12 -28.99 -7.34 12.39
CA ASP A 12 -28.65 -8.56 13.13
C ASP A 12 -27.31 -9.14 12.67
N ILE A 13 -27.08 -9.14 11.35
CA ILE A 13 -25.78 -9.51 10.78
C ILE A 13 -24.71 -8.55 11.29
N ALA A 14 -24.92 -7.24 11.16
CA ALA A 14 -23.94 -6.24 11.60
C ALA A 14 -23.61 -6.35 13.11
N ASN A 15 -24.63 -6.51 13.96
CA ASN A 15 -24.46 -6.67 15.40
C ASN A 15 -23.69 -7.95 15.74
N THR A 16 -23.93 -9.04 15.01
CA THR A 16 -23.20 -10.31 15.20
C THR A 16 -21.71 -10.12 14.91
N PHE A 17 -21.34 -9.54 13.76
CA PHE A 17 -19.93 -9.29 13.40
C PHE A 17 -19.25 -8.29 14.34
N PHE A 18 -19.97 -7.30 14.84
CA PHE A 18 -19.45 -6.34 15.82
C PHE A 18 -19.18 -6.98 17.18
N ARG A 19 -20.15 -7.75 17.71
CA ARG A 19 -19.97 -8.48 18.97
C ARG A 19 -18.86 -9.51 18.88
N ALA A 20 -18.66 -10.10 17.70
CA ALA A 20 -17.54 -10.99 17.41
C ALA A 20 -16.19 -10.27 17.23
N GLY A 21 -16.17 -8.93 17.18
CA GLY A 21 -14.95 -8.14 17.02
C GLY A 21 -14.40 -8.09 15.57
N PHE A 22 -15.17 -8.56 14.59
CA PHE A 22 -14.75 -8.56 13.18
C PHE A 22 -14.93 -7.22 12.47
N ILE A 23 -15.86 -6.38 12.95
CA ILE A 23 -16.08 -5.03 12.42
C ILE A 23 -16.12 -4.01 13.55
N GLU A 24 -15.76 -2.76 13.26
CA GLU A 24 -16.00 -1.64 14.18
C GLU A 24 -17.45 -1.13 14.11
N SER A 25 -17.76 -0.01 14.77
CA SER A 25 -19.09 0.60 14.66
C SER A 25 -19.37 1.15 13.26
N TRP A 26 -20.65 1.40 13.00
CA TRP A 26 -21.15 1.65 11.65
C TRP A 26 -20.65 3.01 11.15
N GLY A 27 -20.29 3.06 9.88
CA GLY A 27 -19.91 4.31 9.21
C GLY A 27 -18.47 4.77 9.40
N ARG A 28 -17.66 4.07 10.19
CA ARG A 28 -16.23 4.41 10.35
C ARG A 28 -15.30 3.66 9.40
N GLY A 29 -15.68 2.48 8.92
CA GLY A 29 -14.81 1.64 8.11
C GLY A 29 -14.35 2.29 6.80
N ILE A 30 -15.28 2.91 6.05
CA ILE A 30 -14.93 3.60 4.80
C ILE A 30 -14.01 4.79 5.05
N GLU A 31 -14.26 5.57 6.10
CA GLU A 31 -13.38 6.68 6.47
C GLU A 31 -11.97 6.20 6.82
N LYS A 32 -11.86 5.12 7.61
CA LYS A 32 -10.57 4.49 7.93
C LYS A 32 -9.83 4.03 6.68
N ILE A 33 -10.52 3.35 5.77
CA ILE A 33 -9.95 2.89 4.49
C ILE A 33 -9.42 4.09 3.69
N CYS A 34 -10.22 5.15 3.54
CA CYS A 34 -9.81 6.35 2.83
C CYS A 34 -8.62 7.06 3.50
N ASN A 35 -8.55 7.10 4.82
CA ASN A 35 -7.43 7.69 5.55
C ASN A 35 -6.15 6.87 5.37
N LEU A 36 -6.25 5.54 5.46
CA LEU A 36 -5.13 4.64 5.17
C LEU A 36 -4.61 4.84 3.74
N CYS A 37 -5.49 4.93 2.74
CA CYS A 37 -5.06 5.23 1.38
C CYS A 37 -4.21 6.51 1.29
N LYS A 38 -4.63 7.57 1.98
CA LYS A 38 -3.88 8.85 2.03
C LYS A 38 -2.53 8.72 2.74
N GLU A 39 -2.50 8.04 3.89
CA GLU A 39 -1.27 7.78 4.65
C GLU A 39 -0.23 7.03 3.82
N TYR A 40 -0.68 6.06 3.02
CA TYR A 40 0.17 5.30 2.10
C TYR A 40 0.42 6.02 0.75
N GLY A 41 -0.08 7.24 0.57
CA GLY A 41 0.09 8.02 -0.66
C GLY A 41 -0.54 7.39 -1.91
N ILE A 42 -1.55 6.53 -1.73
CA ILE A 42 -2.30 5.91 -2.83
C ILE A 42 -3.64 6.62 -3.05
N ALA A 43 -4.14 6.55 -4.28
CA ALA A 43 -5.47 7.06 -4.59
C ALA A 43 -6.52 6.35 -3.71
N GLY A 44 -7.52 7.10 -3.26
CA GLY A 44 -8.67 6.52 -2.58
C GLY A 44 -9.41 5.52 -3.49
N PRO A 45 -10.23 4.63 -2.91
CA PRO A 45 -10.99 3.66 -3.67
C PRO A 45 -11.90 4.33 -4.71
N GLU A 46 -11.98 3.72 -5.88
CA GLU A 46 -12.95 4.10 -6.92
C GLU A 46 -14.19 3.23 -6.75
N TYR A 47 -15.37 3.88 -6.77
CA TYR A 47 -16.65 3.22 -6.54
C TYR A 47 -17.46 3.20 -7.84
N THR A 48 -17.96 2.02 -8.19
CA THR A 48 -18.95 1.85 -9.25
C THR A 48 -20.21 1.28 -8.62
N VAL A 49 -21.30 2.04 -8.64
CA VAL A 49 -22.58 1.64 -8.06
C VAL A 49 -23.49 1.16 -9.18
N HIS A 50 -23.91 -0.09 -9.11
CA HIS A 50 -24.95 -0.66 -9.96
C HIS A 50 -26.24 -0.83 -9.14
N PRO A 51 -27.40 -1.08 -9.78
CA PRO A 51 -28.67 -1.20 -9.05
C PRO A 51 -28.69 -2.29 -7.97
N ASN A 52 -27.91 -3.37 -8.16
CA ASN A 52 -27.92 -4.53 -7.27
C ASN A 52 -26.59 -4.78 -6.55
N ASP A 53 -25.53 -4.05 -6.91
CA ASP A 53 -24.21 -4.24 -6.33
C ASP A 53 -23.39 -2.94 -6.32
N ILE A 54 -22.29 -2.98 -5.58
CA ILE A 54 -21.31 -1.91 -5.53
C ILE A 54 -19.95 -2.56 -5.73
N MET A 55 -19.22 -2.11 -6.73
CA MET A 55 -17.84 -2.49 -6.95
C MET A 55 -16.93 -1.40 -6.38
N MET A 56 -15.89 -1.83 -5.67
CA MET A 56 -14.86 -0.96 -5.12
C MET A 56 -13.50 -1.41 -5.66
N MET A 57 -12.79 -0.50 -6.33
CA MET A 57 -11.47 -0.76 -6.89
C MET A 57 -10.41 -0.01 -6.10
N PHE A 58 -9.39 -0.73 -5.63
CA PHE A 58 -8.22 -0.16 -4.99
C PHE A 58 -7.04 -0.15 -5.95
N LYS A 59 -6.39 1.01 -6.06
CA LYS A 59 -5.13 1.13 -6.80
C LYS A 59 -3.97 0.79 -5.87
N ALA A 60 -3.26 -0.28 -6.18
CA ALA A 60 -2.03 -0.62 -5.48
C ALA A 60 -0.92 0.36 -5.87
N ASN A 61 0.01 0.60 -4.94
CA ASN A 61 1.19 1.39 -5.27
C ASN A 61 2.15 0.58 -6.16
N GLU A 62 2.85 1.28 -7.05
CA GLU A 62 3.84 0.65 -7.91
C GLU A 62 5.01 0.12 -7.07
N PRO A 63 5.44 -1.14 -7.22
CA PRO A 63 6.57 -1.70 -6.47
C PRO A 63 7.84 -0.85 -6.57
N VAL A 64 8.06 -0.22 -7.73
CA VAL A 64 9.17 0.72 -7.99
C VAL A 64 9.15 1.89 -7.01
N LYS A 65 7.98 2.51 -6.77
CA LYS A 65 7.85 3.65 -5.86
C LYS A 65 8.11 3.23 -4.40
N LEU A 66 7.59 2.07 -4.00
CA LEU A 66 7.78 1.53 -2.66
C LEU A 66 9.25 1.19 -2.39
N VAL A 67 9.91 0.53 -3.33
CA VAL A 67 11.34 0.19 -3.21
C VAL A 67 12.19 1.46 -3.16
N LEU A 68 11.89 2.47 -3.99
CA LEU A 68 12.62 3.74 -3.97
C LEU A 68 12.47 4.46 -2.63
N ALA A 69 11.26 4.49 -2.05
CA ALA A 69 11.02 5.09 -0.73
C ALA A 69 11.80 4.37 0.38
N VAL A 70 11.88 3.03 0.34
CA VAL A 70 12.65 2.25 1.31
C VAL A 70 14.16 2.49 1.17
N ILE A 71 14.66 2.62 -0.05
CA ILE A 71 16.08 2.96 -0.30
C ILE A 71 16.40 4.37 0.19
N ALA A 72 15.49 5.33 -0.02
CA ALA A 72 15.66 6.70 0.46
C ALA A 72 15.75 6.78 1.99
N ASP A 73 15.01 5.92 2.69
CA ASP A 73 15.03 5.81 4.16
C ASP A 73 16.29 5.07 4.67
N ASN A 74 16.67 3.96 4.05
CA ASN A 74 17.89 3.23 4.40
C ASN A 74 18.55 2.58 3.17
N PRO A 75 19.62 3.18 2.63
CA PRO A 75 20.22 2.70 1.39
C PRO A 75 21.06 1.42 1.51
N ASN A 76 21.32 0.95 2.74
CA ASN A 76 22.12 -0.24 3.02
C ASN A 76 21.29 -1.54 3.11
N LEU A 77 19.98 -1.47 2.87
CA LEU A 77 19.12 -2.64 3.02
C LEU A 77 19.38 -3.70 1.95
N SER A 78 19.44 -4.96 2.40
CA SER A 78 19.45 -6.12 1.51
C SER A 78 18.08 -6.29 0.83
N LYS A 79 18.06 -7.04 -0.28
CA LYS A 79 16.82 -7.36 -1.00
C LYS A 79 15.81 -8.09 -0.10
N GLU A 80 16.31 -8.93 0.81
CA GLU A 80 15.53 -9.65 1.83
C GLU A 80 14.82 -8.67 2.77
N LYS A 81 15.56 -7.71 3.34
CA LYS A 81 14.95 -6.73 4.25
C LYS A 81 13.98 -5.80 3.54
N ILE A 82 14.26 -5.42 2.29
CA ILE A 82 13.32 -4.64 1.48
C ILE A 82 12.03 -5.44 1.25
N SER A 83 12.16 -6.72 0.89
CA SER A 83 11.03 -7.65 0.68
C SER A 83 10.15 -7.79 1.92
N GLU A 84 10.76 -7.96 3.10
CA GLU A 84 10.06 -8.01 4.39
C GLU A 84 9.35 -6.69 4.70
N LYS A 85 10.03 -5.55 4.54
CA LYS A 85 9.48 -4.23 4.89
C LYS A 85 8.28 -3.83 4.03
N ILE A 86 8.28 -4.18 2.74
CA ILE A 86 7.17 -3.85 1.82
C ILE A 86 6.17 -5.00 1.63
N GLY A 87 6.38 -6.16 2.25
CA GLY A 87 5.49 -7.32 2.17
C GLY A 87 5.37 -7.92 0.76
N MET A 88 6.39 -7.78 -0.09
CA MET A 88 6.39 -8.30 -1.46
C MET A 88 7.46 -9.37 -1.65
N SER A 89 7.31 -10.25 -2.64
CA SER A 89 8.30 -11.28 -2.92
C SER A 89 9.65 -10.71 -3.37
N ARG A 90 10.75 -11.42 -3.07
CA ARG A 90 12.11 -11.05 -3.53
C ARG A 90 12.20 -10.88 -5.06
N ALA A 91 11.45 -11.67 -5.82
CA ALA A 91 11.38 -11.55 -7.27
C ALA A 91 10.76 -10.21 -7.73
N THR A 92 9.77 -9.69 -6.99
CA THR A 92 9.16 -8.38 -7.27
C THR A 92 10.11 -7.25 -6.92
N VAL A 93 10.79 -7.33 -5.76
CA VAL A 93 11.82 -6.36 -5.37
C VAL A 93 12.96 -6.31 -6.38
N THR A 94 13.41 -7.48 -6.85
CA THR A 94 14.51 -7.58 -7.83
C THR A 94 14.13 -6.92 -9.16
N ARG A 95 12.92 -7.17 -9.66
CA ARG A 95 12.39 -6.51 -10.87
C ARG A 95 12.28 -4.99 -10.69
N ALA A 96 11.80 -4.53 -9.53
CA ALA A 96 11.69 -3.11 -9.22
C ALA A 96 13.05 -2.41 -9.15
N LEU A 97 14.05 -3.03 -8.49
CA LEU A 97 15.43 -2.53 -8.43
C LEU A 97 16.05 -2.45 -9.82
N ALA A 98 15.90 -3.49 -10.64
CA ALA A 98 16.42 -3.49 -12.01
C ALA A 98 15.84 -2.32 -12.83
N LYS A 99 14.53 -2.10 -12.72
CA LYS A 99 13.86 -0.97 -13.38
C LYS A 99 14.35 0.39 -12.86
N LEU A 100 14.60 0.54 -11.56
CA LEU A 100 15.14 1.78 -10.99
C LEU A 100 16.56 2.08 -11.49
N VAL A 101 17.39 1.04 -11.65
CA VAL A 101 18.73 1.17 -12.24
C VAL A 101 18.63 1.53 -13.72
N GLU A 102 17.73 0.86 -14.48
CA GLU A 102 17.52 1.10 -15.91
C GLU A 102 17.12 2.55 -16.20
N ILE A 103 16.21 3.12 -15.42
CA ILE A 103 15.79 4.53 -15.57
C ILE A 103 16.78 5.53 -14.96
N GLY A 104 17.91 5.06 -14.40
CA GLY A 104 18.94 5.89 -13.81
C GLY A 104 18.56 6.54 -12.47
N ALA A 105 17.53 6.05 -11.78
CA ALA A 105 17.09 6.63 -10.49
C ALA A 105 17.98 6.21 -9.32
N ILE A 106 18.60 5.03 -9.39
CA ILE A 106 19.52 4.53 -8.37
C ILE A 106 20.74 3.86 -9.01
N GLN A 107 21.83 3.81 -8.27
CA GLN A 107 23.01 3.01 -8.62
C GLN A 107 23.52 2.22 -7.40
N ARG A 108 24.20 1.10 -7.64
CA ARG A 108 24.86 0.33 -6.58
C ARG A 108 26.31 0.80 -6.45
N VAL A 109 26.70 1.26 -5.26
CA VAL A 109 28.08 1.67 -4.95
C VAL A 109 28.73 0.64 -4.03
N GLY A 110 29.94 0.19 -4.38
CA GLY A 110 30.70 -0.81 -3.62
C GLY A 110 30.46 -2.26 -4.05
N SER A 111 30.85 -3.22 -3.20
CA SER A 111 30.77 -4.65 -3.52
C SER A 111 29.35 -5.21 -3.46
N ASP A 112 29.10 -6.38 -4.07
CA ASP A 112 27.79 -7.03 -3.99
C ASP A 112 27.36 -7.36 -2.56
N LYS A 113 28.32 -7.64 -1.67
CA LYS A 113 28.09 -8.06 -0.27
C LYS A 113 28.01 -6.90 0.72
N SER A 114 28.72 -5.79 0.47
CA SER A 114 28.84 -4.67 1.41
C SER A 114 28.50 -3.30 0.84
N GLY A 115 28.20 -3.22 -0.45
CA GLY A 115 27.82 -1.97 -1.11
C GLY A 115 26.41 -1.51 -0.75
N TYR A 116 26.12 -0.25 -1.04
CA TYR A 116 24.86 0.42 -0.75
C TYR A 116 24.22 0.99 -2.01
N TRP A 117 22.91 1.24 -1.96
CA TRP A 117 22.20 1.92 -3.04
C TRP A 117 22.36 3.43 -2.89
N GLU A 118 22.68 4.12 -3.98
CA GLU A 118 22.75 5.58 -4.01
C GLU A 118 21.66 6.10 -4.93
N ILE A 119 20.91 7.12 -4.49
CA ILE A 119 19.91 7.78 -5.31
C ILE A 119 20.61 8.82 -6.17
N VAL A 120 20.56 8.63 -7.47
CA VAL A 120 21.12 9.57 -8.45
C VAL A 120 20.01 10.57 -8.75
N LYS A 121 20.01 11.72 -8.04
CA LYS A 121 19.06 12.80 -8.32
C LYS A 121 19.26 13.29 -9.76
N GLN A 122 18.17 13.33 -10.53
CA GLN A 122 18.04 14.26 -11.66
C GLN A 122 17.75 15.66 -11.14
#